data_AF-A0A924T2U5-F1
#
_entry.id   AF-A0A924T2U5-F1
#
_cell.length_a   1.000
_cell.length_b   1.000
_cell.length_c   1.000
_cell.angle_alpha   90.00
_cell.angle_beta   90.00
_cell.angle_gamma   90.00
#
_symmetry.space_group_name_H-M   'P 1'
#
loop_
_entity.id
_entity.type
_entity.pdbx_description
1 polymer ?
#
loop_
_entity_poly.entity_id
_entity_poly.type
_entity_poly.pdbx_seq_one_letter_code
_entity_poly.pdbx_strand_id
1 'polypeptide(L)'
;MATAKKVPAKKAVAAEKVPAKKAAPAAKKVAVKRTPNAAFMKALTPSPALAAVIGAEPLPRTEVTKKVWEYIKKHNLQDAANRRNINADDKLKVIFKKAQVSMFEMTKLISDQLLK
;
A
#
# COMPACT_ATOMS: atom_id res chain seq x y z
N MET A 1 37.36 -26.38 55.38
CA MET A 1 37.74 -25.87 54.06
C MET A 1 36.46 -25.60 53.27
N ALA A 2 36.34 -24.40 52.67
CA ALA A 2 35.48 -24.01 51.54
C ALA A 2 33.96 -24.37 51.58
N THR A 3 32.97 -23.53 51.32
CA THR A 3 32.86 -22.13 50.86
C THR A 3 31.36 -21.74 50.96
N ALA A 4 31.12 -20.48 51.38
CA ALA A 4 30.01 -19.55 51.05
C ALA A 4 28.53 -20.03 51.08
N LYS A 5 27.68 -19.56 52.02
CA LYS A 5 26.97 -18.25 52.07
C LYS A 5 25.95 -18.09 50.91
N LYS A 6 24.67 -17.69 51.05
CA LYS A 6 23.88 -17.07 52.15
C LYS A 6 22.40 -16.91 51.70
N VAL A 7 21.46 -17.40 52.51
CA VAL A 7 20.10 -16.94 52.97
C VAL A 7 19.20 -15.94 52.16
N PRO A 8 17.86 -15.85 52.43
CA PRO A 8 16.77 -16.07 51.48
C PRO A 8 15.92 -14.83 51.14
N ALA A 9 14.88 -15.07 50.35
CA ALA A 9 13.89 -14.11 49.84
C ALA A 9 12.77 -13.69 50.82
N LYS A 10 12.10 -12.58 50.46
CA LYS A 10 10.81 -12.00 50.96
C LYS A 10 10.93 -11.17 52.25
N LYS A 11 10.36 -9.96 52.40
CA LYS A 11 9.02 -9.45 52.02
C LYS A 11 8.94 -7.91 52.18
N ALA A 12 8.16 -7.26 51.31
CA ALA A 12 7.40 -6.00 51.42
C ALA A 12 8.06 -4.69 51.93
N VAL A 13 7.95 -3.61 51.13
CA VAL A 13 7.07 -2.45 51.40
C VAL A 13 6.97 -1.57 50.14
N ALA A 14 5.74 -1.23 49.77
CA ALA A 14 5.44 -0.19 48.78
C ALA A 14 5.41 1.17 49.49
N ALA A 15 6.18 2.15 48.99
CA ALA A 15 5.94 3.57 49.18
C ALA A 15 6.83 4.38 48.21
N GLU A 16 6.19 4.84 47.13
CA GLU A 16 6.28 6.18 46.53
C GLU A 16 7.63 6.90 46.26
N LYS A 17 7.67 7.48 45.04
CA LYS A 17 8.51 8.58 44.51
C LYS A 17 9.88 8.21 43.91
N VAL A 18 9.90 8.07 42.59
CA VAL A 18 11.11 8.24 41.78
C VAL A 18 10.89 9.38 40.77
N PRO A 19 11.63 10.50 40.87
CA PRO A 19 11.59 11.58 39.90
C PRO A 19 12.28 11.19 38.59
N ALA A 20 11.86 11.87 37.54
CA ALA A 20 12.11 11.62 36.13
C ALA A 20 13.59 11.36 35.77
N LYS A 21 13.76 10.26 35.01
CA LYS A 21 14.97 9.86 34.30
C LYS A 21 15.36 10.93 33.28
N LYS A 22 16.55 11.50 33.47
CA LYS A 22 17.31 12.26 32.47
C LYS A 22 17.66 11.30 31.32
N ALA A 23 17.10 11.52 30.14
CA ALA A 23 17.57 10.94 28.89
C ALA A 23 17.35 11.97 27.77
N ALA A 24 18.43 12.28 27.06
CA ALA A 24 18.50 13.27 25.99
C ALA A 24 17.41 13.09 24.92
N PRO A 25 16.90 14.17 24.29
CA PRO A 25 16.01 14.03 23.14
C PRO A 25 16.83 13.57 21.93
N ALA A 26 16.81 12.27 21.68
CA ALA A 26 17.22 11.72 20.40
C ALA A 26 16.19 12.07 19.32
N ALA A 27 16.68 12.68 18.24
CA ALA A 27 16.16 12.63 16.88
C ALA A 27 14.68 13.01 16.65
N LYS A 28 14.42 14.31 16.45
CA LYS A 28 13.35 14.74 15.53
C LYS A 28 13.95 14.91 14.13
N LYS A 29 14.08 13.80 13.38
CA LYS A 29 14.17 13.89 11.92
C LYS A 29 12.86 14.52 11.47
N VAL A 30 12.94 15.77 11.04
CA VAL A 30 11.84 16.50 10.44
C VAL A 30 11.29 15.62 9.33
N ALA A 31 10.08 15.08 9.50
CA ALA A 31 9.38 14.41 8.43
C ALA A 31 9.19 15.45 7.34
N VAL A 32 10.03 15.39 6.29
CA VAL A 32 9.87 16.21 5.10
C VAL A 32 8.46 15.95 4.61
N LYS A 33 7.59 16.95 4.80
CA LYS A 33 6.21 16.92 4.32
C LYS A 33 6.31 16.80 2.81
N ARG A 34 6.13 15.58 2.30
CA ARG A 34 6.17 15.31 0.87
C ARG A 34 5.06 16.13 0.24
N THR A 35 5.42 17.24 -0.40
CA THR A 35 4.49 18.03 -1.18
C THR A 35 3.89 17.08 -2.23
N PRO A 36 2.56 16.89 -2.26
CA PRO A 36 1.95 16.00 -3.24
C PRO A 36 2.33 16.52 -4.63
N ASN A 37 2.99 15.68 -5.41
CA ASN A 37 3.38 16.05 -6.76
C ASN A 37 2.11 16.23 -7.60
N ALA A 38 1.86 17.46 -8.05
CA ALA A 38 0.63 17.87 -8.75
C ALA A 38 0.35 17.02 -9.99
N ALA A 39 1.38 16.44 -10.62
CA ALA A 39 1.22 15.54 -11.76
C ALA A 39 0.41 14.28 -11.43
N PHE A 40 0.43 13.81 -10.18
CA PHE A 40 -0.36 12.65 -9.74
C PHE A 40 -1.82 12.98 -9.43
N MET A 41 -2.16 14.26 -9.27
CA MET A 41 -3.52 14.74 -8.99
C MET A 41 -4.25 15.21 -10.25
N LYS A 42 -3.58 15.19 -11.41
CA LYS A 42 -4.19 15.49 -12.71
C LYS A 42 -5.35 14.51 -12.93
N ALA A 43 -6.58 15.03 -12.98
CA ALA A 43 -7.74 14.27 -13.40
C ALA A 43 -7.56 13.88 -14.87
N LEU A 44 -7.69 12.59 -15.16
CA LEU A 44 -7.55 12.03 -16.50
C LEU A 44 -8.84 11.33 -16.86
N THR A 45 -9.26 11.49 -18.12
CA THR A 45 -10.51 10.91 -18.59
C THR A 45 -10.24 9.48 -19.06
N PRO A 46 -10.88 8.46 -18.47
CA PRO A 46 -10.73 7.10 -18.93
C PRO A 46 -11.34 6.92 -20.34
N SER A 47 -10.70 6.09 -21.17
CA SER A 47 -11.26 5.67 -22.45
C SER A 47 -12.59 4.94 -22.26
N PRO A 48 -13.46 4.85 -23.29
CA PRO A 48 -14.74 4.15 -23.18
C PRO A 48 -14.61 2.70 -22.67
N ALA A 49 -13.55 1.99 -23.09
CA ALA A 49 -13.28 0.64 -22.64
C ALA A 49 -12.90 0.59 -21.16
N LEU A 50 -12.06 1.51 -20.70
CA LEU A 50 -11.67 1.62 -19.28
C LEU A 50 -12.86 2.07 -18.42
N ALA A 51 -13.67 2.99 -18.94
CA ALA A 51 -14.87 3.49 -18.28
C ALA A 51 -15.92 2.40 -18.04
N ALA A 52 -15.99 1.36 -18.87
CA ALA A 52 -16.87 0.21 -18.66
C ALA A 52 -16.48 -0.65 -17.44
N VAL A 53 -15.26 -0.47 -16.90
CA VAL A 53 -14.74 -1.20 -15.73
C VAL A 53 -14.79 -0.31 -14.48
N ILE A 54 -14.39 0.95 -14.58
CA ILE A 54 -14.20 1.84 -13.40
C ILE A 54 -15.15 3.05 -13.35
N GLY A 55 -15.99 3.23 -14.37
CA GLY A 55 -16.83 4.42 -14.59
C GLY A 55 -16.17 5.47 -15.48
N ALA A 56 -16.99 6.35 -16.07
CA ALA A 56 -16.54 7.41 -16.99
C ALA A 56 -16.05 8.69 -16.29
N GLU A 57 -16.00 8.70 -14.95
CA GLU A 57 -15.57 9.88 -14.21
C GLU A 57 -14.08 10.17 -14.43
N PRO A 58 -13.71 11.45 -14.61
CA PRO A 58 -12.32 11.85 -14.70
C PRO A 58 -11.63 11.66 -13.34
N LEU A 59 -10.63 10.79 -13.32
CA LEU A 59 -9.96 10.36 -12.09
C LEU A 59 -8.45 10.49 -12.24
N PRO A 60 -7.72 10.81 -11.16
CA PRO A 60 -6.27 10.76 -11.20
C PRO A 60 -5.79 9.32 -11.40
N ARG A 61 -4.65 9.16 -12.08
CA ARG A 61 -4.06 7.85 -12.44
C ARG A 61 -3.97 6.87 -11.27
N THR A 62 -3.73 7.39 -10.06
CA THR A 62 -3.66 6.59 -8.83
C THR A 62 -5.00 5.95 -8.49
N GLU A 63 -6.11 6.68 -8.61
CA GLU A 63 -7.45 6.19 -8.32
C GLU A 63 -7.95 5.24 -9.40
N VAL A 64 -7.63 5.53 -10.67
CA VAL A 64 -7.88 4.62 -11.80
C VAL A 64 -7.23 3.26 -11.53
N THR A 65 -5.94 3.26 -11.19
CA THR A 65 -5.19 2.01 -10.95
C THR A 65 -5.77 1.24 -9.77
N LYS A 66 -6.18 1.92 -8.70
CA LYS A 66 -6.85 1.30 -7.54
C LYS A 66 -8.17 0.65 -7.95
N LYS A 67 -9.06 1.37 -8.63
CA LYS A 67 -10.37 0.85 -9.07
C LYS A 67 -10.22 -0.37 -9.98
N VAL A 68 -9.24 -0.36 -10.90
CA VAL A 68 -8.96 -1.55 -11.73
C VAL A 68 -8.49 -2.73 -10.88
N TRP A 69 -7.64 -2.49 -9.87
CA TRP A 69 -7.25 -3.54 -8.94
C TRP A 69 -8.42 -4.08 -8.11
N GLU A 70 -9.32 -3.22 -7.66
CA GLU A 70 -10.52 -3.66 -6.95
C GLU A 70 -11.40 -4.53 -7.83
N TYR A 71 -11.56 -4.17 -9.11
CA TYR A 71 -12.23 -5.00 -10.10
C TYR A 71 -11.56 -6.37 -10.27
N ILE A 72 -10.23 -6.39 -10.46
CA ILE A 72 -9.46 -7.64 -10.61
C ILE A 72 -9.65 -8.57 -9.40
N LYS A 73 -9.59 -8.02 -8.18
CA LYS A 73 -9.78 -8.81 -6.95
C LYS A 73 -11.22 -9.28 -6.79
N LYS A 74 -12.20 -8.41 -7.04
CA LYS A 74 -13.62 -8.74 -6.95
C LYS A 74 -14.02 -9.87 -7.92
N HIS A 75 -13.38 -9.90 -9.09
CA HIS A 75 -13.62 -10.91 -10.11
C HIS A 75 -12.64 -12.11 -10.03
N ASN A 76 -11.77 -12.17 -9.00
CA ASN A 76 -10.76 -13.21 -8.82
C ASN A 76 -9.89 -13.44 -10.07
N LEU A 77 -9.53 -12.35 -10.76
CA LEU A 77 -8.75 -12.36 -11.99
C LEU A 77 -7.23 -12.41 -11.76
N GLN A 78 -6.80 -12.38 -10.50
CA GLN A 78 -5.40 -12.58 -10.14
C GLN A 78 -5.05 -14.06 -10.25
N ASP A 79 -3.95 -14.37 -10.92
CA ASP A 79 -3.50 -15.75 -11.05
C ASP A 79 -3.10 -16.35 -9.69
N ALA A 80 -3.64 -17.54 -9.39
CA ALA A 80 -3.46 -18.18 -8.09
C ALA A 80 -2.04 -18.74 -7.90
N ALA A 81 -1.39 -19.18 -8.98
CA ALA A 81 -0.04 -19.73 -8.97
C ALA A 81 1.02 -18.62 -9.03
N ASN A 82 0.76 -17.58 -9.80
CA ASN A 82 1.63 -16.43 -9.98
C ASN A 82 0.87 -15.12 -9.79
N ARG A 83 0.77 -14.66 -8.54
CA ARG A 83 0.08 -13.42 -8.14
C ARG A 83 0.60 -12.13 -8.79
N ARG A 84 1.65 -12.19 -9.60
CA ARG A 84 2.15 -11.06 -10.40
C ARG A 84 1.40 -10.92 -11.72
N ASN A 85 0.69 -11.98 -12.13
CA ASN A 85 -0.04 -12.08 -13.38
C ASN A 85 -1.54 -11.87 -13.11
N ILE A 86 -2.18 -11.23 -14.07
CA ILE A 86 -3.59 -10.90 -14.08
C ILE A 86 -4.17 -11.49 -15.35
N ASN A 87 -5.16 -12.36 -15.18
CA ASN A 87 -5.92 -12.97 -16.25
C ASN A 87 -7.02 -12.01 -16.69
N ALA A 88 -6.93 -11.52 -17.92
CA ALA A 88 -7.88 -10.56 -18.44
C ALA A 88 -9.23 -11.24 -18.73
N ASP A 89 -10.31 -10.70 -18.16
CA ASP A 89 -11.67 -11.02 -18.58
C ASP A 89 -12.00 -10.31 -19.90
N ASP A 90 -13.19 -10.52 -20.45
CA ASP A 90 -13.53 -9.95 -21.77
C ASP A 90 -13.49 -8.43 -21.80
N LYS A 91 -13.78 -7.75 -20.67
CA LYS A 91 -13.62 -6.29 -20.56
C LYS A 91 -12.15 -5.87 -20.51
N LEU A 92 -11.35 -6.53 -19.67
CA LEU A 92 -9.93 -6.22 -19.55
C LEU A 92 -9.13 -6.64 -20.80
N LYS A 93 -9.55 -7.63 -21.56
CA LYS A 93 -8.91 -8.02 -22.84
C LYS A 93 -8.98 -6.90 -23.86
N VAL A 94 -10.07 -6.13 -23.91
CA VAL A 94 -10.19 -4.97 -24.80
C VAL A 94 -9.16 -3.88 -24.42
N ILE A 95 -8.93 -3.70 -23.13
CA ILE A 95 -7.99 -2.71 -22.58
C ILE A 95 -6.53 -3.17 -22.73
N PHE A 96 -6.24 -4.41 -22.33
CA PHE A 96 -4.89 -4.96 -22.28
C PHE A 96 -4.41 -5.51 -23.61
N LYS A 97 -5.33 -5.82 -24.54
CA LYS A 97 -5.08 -6.49 -25.83
C LYS A 97 -4.31 -7.81 -25.70
N LYS A 98 -4.32 -8.39 -24.50
CA LYS A 98 -3.63 -9.61 -24.10
C LYS A 98 -4.52 -10.40 -23.15
N ALA A 99 -4.41 -11.72 -23.20
CA ALA A 99 -5.13 -12.62 -22.31
C ALA A 99 -4.60 -12.57 -20.87
N GLN A 100 -3.30 -12.29 -20.71
CA GLN A 100 -2.66 -12.20 -19.41
C GLN A 100 -1.64 -11.06 -19.42
N VAL A 101 -1.60 -10.29 -18.33
CA VAL A 101 -0.65 -9.18 -18.15
C VAL A 101 0.01 -9.23 -16.78
N SER A 102 1.22 -8.73 -16.69
CA SER A 102 1.85 -8.48 -15.39
C SER A 102 1.35 -7.17 -14.74
N MET A 103 1.53 -7.02 -13.43
CA MET A 103 1.19 -5.79 -12.70
C MET A 103 1.84 -4.51 -13.30
N PHE A 104 3.08 -4.63 -13.81
CA PHE A 104 3.78 -3.52 -14.46
C PHE A 104 3.17 -3.16 -15.81
N GLU A 105 2.88 -4.18 -16.63
CA GLU A 105 2.20 -3.98 -17.91
C GLU A 105 0.81 -3.39 -17.73
N MET A 106 0.04 -3.89 -16.75
CA MET A 106 -1.28 -3.35 -16.41
C MET A 106 -1.22 -1.84 -16.20
N THR A 107 -0.30 -1.37 -15.33
CA THR A 107 -0.21 0.07 -15.02
C THR A 107 0.19 0.89 -16.25
N LYS A 108 1.04 0.33 -17.13
CA LYS A 108 1.41 0.96 -18.41
C LYS A 108 0.24 1.04 -19.38
N LEU A 109 -0.48 -0.06 -19.60
CA LEU A 109 -1.61 -0.17 -20.50
C LEU A 109 -2.79 0.71 -20.04
N ILE A 110 -3.06 0.76 -18.74
CA ILE A 110 -4.06 1.67 -18.18
C ILE A 110 -3.68 3.12 -18.49
N SER A 111 -2.39 3.48 -18.37
CA SER A 111 -1.95 4.86 -18.63
C SER A 111 -2.12 5.26 -20.08
N ASP A 112 -2.03 4.31 -21.02
CA ASP A 112 -2.29 4.52 -22.44
C ASP A 112 -3.79 4.75 -22.74
N GLN A 113 -4.68 4.22 -21.89
CA GLN A 113 -6.12 4.42 -21.97
C GLN A 113 -6.62 5.68 -21.24
N LEU A 114 -5.71 6.49 -20.68
CA LEU A 114 -6.04 7.76 -20.05
C LEU A 114 -5.84 8.90 -21.03
N LEU A 115 -6.95 9.53 -21.39
CA LEU A 115 -6.97 10.72 -22.23
C LEU A 115 -6.62 11.95 -21.37
N LYS A 116 -5.84 12.87 -21.95
CA LYS A 116 -5.34 14.08 -21.29
C LYS A 116 -6.35 15.21 -21.31
#